data_AF-A0A962GXH7-F1
#
_entry.id   AF-A0A962GXH7-F1
#
_cell.length_a   1.000
_cell.length_b   1.000
_cell.length_c   1.000
_cell.angle_alpha   90.00
_cell.angle_beta   90.00
_cell.angle_gamma   90.00
#
_symmetry.space_group_name_H-M   'P 1'
#
loop_
_entity.id
_entity.type
_entity.pdbx_description
1 polymer ?
#
loop_
_entity_poly.entity_id
_entity_poly.type
_entity_poly.pdbx_seq_one_letter_code
_entity_poly.pdbx_strand_id
1 'polypeptide(L)' 'TRRLMELGLLPGEPVELIGRAPLGDPLAVLIRGTRVALRTRDARRIRINIPAGT' A
#
# COMPACT_ATOMS: atom_id res chain seq x y z
N THR A 1 3.62 -8.84 10.18
CA THR A 1 2.82 -8.04 11.14
C THR A 1 1.37 -8.12 10.71
N ARG A 2 0.46 -8.61 11.58
CA ARG A 2 -0.97 -8.83 11.29
C ARG A 2 -1.74 -7.54 10.92
N ARG A 3 -1.19 -6.40 11.30
CA ARG A 3 -1.66 -5.03 11.03
C ARG A 3 -1.97 -4.71 9.57
N LEU A 4 -1.22 -5.27 8.62
CA LEU A 4 -1.48 -5.01 7.19
C LEU A 4 -2.78 -5.68 6.73
N MET A 5 -3.03 -6.91 7.18
CA MET A 5 -4.27 -7.63 6.88
C MET A 5 -5.47 -6.94 7.55
N GLU A 6 -5.29 -6.40 8.75
CA GLU A 6 -6.32 -5.61 9.47
C GLU A 6 -6.67 -4.31 8.73
N LEU A 7 -5.72 -3.73 7.98
CA LEU A 7 -5.95 -2.56 7.12
C LEU A 7 -6.60 -2.92 5.77
N GLY A 8 -6.87 -4.20 5.51
CA GLY A 8 -7.42 -4.68 4.25
C GLY A 8 -6.40 -4.90 3.13
N LEU A 9 -5.09 -4.81 3.43
CA LEU A 9 -4.03 -5.25 2.50
C LEU A 9 -3.93 -6.78 2.54
N LEU A 10 -4.78 -7.41 1.74
CA LEU A 10 -4.80 -8.85 1.52
C LEU A 10 -4.01 -9.21 0.25
N PRO A 11 -3.42 -10.41 0.17
CA PRO A 11 -2.76 -10.88 -1.04
C PRO A 11 -3.74 -10.92 -2.22
N GLY A 12 -3.32 -10.40 -3.38
CA GLY A 12 -4.14 -10.34 -4.59
C GLY A 12 -5.01 -9.08 -4.70
N GLU A 13 -5.06 -8.26 -3.65
CA GLU A 13 -5.90 -7.06 -3.66
C GLU A 13 -5.24 -5.91 -4.44
N PRO A 14 -5.98 -5.23 -5.33
CA PRO A 14 -5.44 -4.10 -6.06
C PRO A 14 -5.17 -2.94 -5.10
N VAL A 15 -3.99 -2.35 -5.25
CA VAL A 15 -3.52 -1.21 -4.47
C VAL A 15 -3.05 -0.12 -5.42
N GLU A 16 -3.47 1.11 -5.16
CA GLU A 16 -3.02 2.27 -5.92
C GLU A 16 -2.19 3.19 -5.03
N LEU A 17 -1.07 3.69 -5.55
CA LEU A 17 -0.27 4.69 -4.85
C LEU A 17 -0.81 6.09 -5.17
N ILE A 18 -1.45 6.71 -4.18
CA ILE A 18 -2.07 8.04 -4.33
C ILE A 18 -1.06 9.16 -4.13
N GLY A 19 -0.04 8.93 -3.30
CA GLY A 19 0.98 9.95 -3.06
C GLY A 19 1.98 9.56 -2.00
N ARG A 20 2.98 10.41 -1.83
CA ARG A 20 4.00 10.28 -0.79
C ARG A 20 4.00 11.55 0.04
N ALA A 21 4.21 11.43 1.35
CA ALA A 21 4.44 12.59 2.19
C ALA A 21 5.67 13.38 1.70
N PRO A 22 5.72 14.71 1.92
CA PRO A 22 6.82 15.55 1.47
C PRO A 22 8.20 15.12 2.01
N LEU A 23 8.23 14.48 3.18
CA LEU A 23 9.45 13.93 3.80
C LEU A 23 9.69 12.44 3.47
N GLY A 24 8.91 11.86 2.55
CA GLY A 24 9.06 10.47 2.09
C GLY A 24 8.40 9.39 2.95
N ASP A 25 7.82 9.72 4.11
CA ASP A 25 7.02 8.83 4.95
C ASP A 25 5.88 9.62 5.63
N PRO A 26 4.64 9.08 5.70
CA PRO A 26 4.16 7.82 5.13
C PRO A 26 3.78 7.90 3.64
N LEU A 27 3.59 6.73 3.02
CA LEU A 27 3.01 6.57 1.69
C LEU A 27 1.48 6.55 1.79
N ALA A 28 0.79 7.30 0.95
CA ALA A 28 -0.65 7.25 0.84
C ALA A 28 -1.05 6.25 -0.26
N VAL A 29 -1.77 5.20 0.12
CA VAL A 29 -2.26 4.18 -0.80
C VAL A 29 -3.78 4.08 -0.74
N LEU A 30 -4.42 3.69 -1.84
CA LEU A 30 -5.84 3.41 -1.92
C LEU A 30 -6.03 1.90 -2.03
N ILE A 31 -6.80 1.34 -1.12
CA ILE A 31 -7.14 -0.09 -1.05
C ILE A 31 -8.65 -0.18 -0.95
N ARG A 32 -9.31 -0.83 -1.92
CA ARG A 32 -10.77 -1.01 -1.94
C ARG A 32 -11.56 0.31 -1.73
N GLY A 33 -11.08 1.41 -2.30
CA GLY A 33 -11.69 2.74 -2.15
C GLY A 33 -11.41 3.46 -0.82
N THR A 34 -10.60 2.86 0.07
CA THR A 34 -10.19 3.46 1.34
C THR A 34 -8.75 3.97 1.26
N ARG A 35 -8.53 5.22 1.67
CA ARG A 35 -7.18 5.81 1.74
C ARG A 35 -6.49 5.38 3.04
N VAL A 36 -5.34 4.73 2.91
CA VAL A 36 -4.55 4.24 4.03
C VAL A 36 -3.16 4.87 3.98
N ALA A 37 -2.71 5.38 5.14
CA ALA A 37 -1.35 5.83 5.33
C ALA A 37 -0.46 4.64 5.72
N LEU A 38 0.36 4.20 4.79
CA LEU A 38 1.28 3.09 4.95
C LEU A 38 2.68 3.63 5.23
N ARG A 39 3.26 3.29 6.39
CA ARG A 39 4.63 3.68 6.69
C ARG A 39 5.61 2.96 5.76
N THR A 40 6.66 3.65 5.34
CA THR A 40 7.71 3.15 4.45
C THR A 40 8.38 1.89 5.01
N ARG A 41 8.52 1.77 6.34
CA ARG A 41 9.03 0.56 7.00
C ARG A 41 8.16 -0.68 6.78
N ASP A 42 6.84 -0.48 6.71
CA ASP A 42 5.86 -1.55 6.52
C ASP A 42 5.72 -1.85 5.01
N ALA A 43 5.70 -0.80 4.18
CA ALA A 43 5.69 -0.92 2.71
C ALA A 43 6.87 -1.73 2.17
N ARG A 44 8.07 -1.58 2.76
CA ARG A 44 9.26 -2.38 2.42
C ARG A 44 9.08 -3.90 2.60
N ARG A 45 8.10 -4.33 3.39
CA ARG A 45 7.79 -5.76 3.62
C ARG A 45 6.70 -6.28 2.68
N ILE A 46 6.13 -5.42 1.84
CA ILE A 46 5.06 -5.77 0.92
C ILE A 46 5.67 -5.93 -0.47
N ARG A 47 5.39 -7.06 -1.10
CA ARG A 47 5.79 -7.30 -2.47
C ARG A 47 4.57 -7.06 -3.36
N ILE A 48 4.66 -6.05 -4.21
CA ILE A 48 3.63 -5.75 -5.20
C ILE A 48 4.02 -6.38 -6.54
N ASN A 49 3.04 -6.92 -7.24
CA ASN A 49 3.20 -7.27 -8.65
C ASN A 49 2.55 -6.16 -9.46
N ILE A 50 3.34 -5.48 -10.28
CA ILE A 50 2.79 -4.51 -11.22
C ILE A 50 2.11 -5.36 -12.30
N PRO A 51 0.79 -5.25 -12.51
CA PRO A 51 0.17 -6.00 -13.59
C PRO A 51 0.88 -5.61 -14.89
N ALA A 52 1.49 -6.59 -15.54
CA ALA A 52 2.08 -6.42 -16.85
C ALA A 52 0.94 -6.18 -17.84
N GLY A 53 0.56 -4.93 -18.00
CA GLY A 53 -0.40 -4.47 -19.00
C GLY A 53 0.34 -3.77 -20.13
N THR A 54 0.45 -4.51 -21.24
CA THR A 54 0.31 -4.12 -22.66
C THR A 54 0.65 -2.69 -23.09
#